data_AF-A0A8H9NRK5-F1
#
_entry.id   AF-A0A8H9NRK5-F1
#
_cell.length_a   1.000
_cell.length_b   1.000
_cell.length_c   1.000
_cell.angle_alpha   90.00
_cell.angle_beta   90.00
_cell.angle_gamma   90.00
#
_symmetry.space_group_name_H-M   'P 1'
#
loop_
_entity.id
_entity.type
_entity.pdbx_description
1 polymer ?
#
loop_
_entity_poly.entity_id
_entity_poly.type
_entity_poly.pdbx_seq_one_letter_code
_entity_poly.pdbx_strand_id
1 'polypeptide(L)'
;MSFVVIIPARYASTRLPGKPLQDINGKPMIVHVLERARESGAERIIVATDHDDVARAVEAAGGEVCMTRVDHQSGTERLAEVVEKCGFSDDTVIVNVQGDEPMIPAVIIRQVAENLAQRQVGMATLAAPIHGAEEAFNPNAVKVVLDAEGYALYFSRATIPWDRDRFAKSRETVGDTFLRHLGIYGYRAGFIRRYVSWQPSPLENIEMLEQLRVLWYGEKIHVAVAKEVPGTGVDTAEDLERVRAEMR
;
A
#
# COMPACT_ATOMS: atom_id res chain seq x y z
N MET A 1 -5.66 -0.27 -20.64
CA MET A 1 -4.44 -0.92 -20.15
C MET A 1 -4.86 -1.98 -19.15
N SER A 2 -4.24 -3.16 -19.22
CA SER A 2 -4.52 -4.30 -18.35
C SER A 2 -3.57 -4.27 -17.15
N PHE A 3 -4.09 -4.60 -15.97
CA PHE A 3 -3.33 -4.79 -14.75
C PHE A 3 -4.02 -5.82 -13.84
N VAL A 4 -3.22 -6.44 -12.97
CA VAL A 4 -3.69 -7.38 -11.94
C VAL A 4 -3.61 -6.70 -10.58
N VAL A 5 -4.62 -6.90 -9.74
CA VAL A 5 -4.56 -6.52 -8.33
C VAL A 5 -4.23 -7.74 -7.49
N ILE A 6 -3.27 -7.61 -6.58
CA ILE A 6 -2.98 -8.60 -5.54
C ILE A 6 -3.25 -7.95 -4.18
N ILE A 7 -4.07 -8.62 -3.37
CA ILE A 7 -4.47 -8.15 -2.03
C ILE A 7 -3.83 -9.06 -0.99
N PRO A 8 -2.70 -8.69 -0.36
CA PRO A 8 -2.15 -9.47 0.74
C PRO A 8 -3.05 -9.36 1.98
N ALA A 9 -3.48 -10.51 2.51
CA ALA A 9 -4.34 -10.61 3.67
C ALA A 9 -3.76 -11.62 4.66
N ARG A 10 -3.05 -11.13 5.68
CA ARG A 10 -2.52 -11.95 6.77
C ARG A 10 -3.54 -12.06 7.88
N TYR A 11 -3.80 -13.27 8.35
CA TYR A 11 -4.71 -13.45 9.48
C TYR A 11 -4.10 -12.98 10.80
N ALA A 12 -2.80 -13.26 10.99
CA ALA A 12 -2.07 -12.88 12.18
C ALA A 12 -1.85 -11.36 12.22
N SER A 13 -2.51 -10.71 13.16
CA SER A 13 -2.36 -9.30 13.49
C SER A 13 -2.40 -9.15 15.01
N THR A 14 -1.35 -8.54 15.58
CA THR A 14 -1.22 -8.37 17.04
C THR A 14 -2.13 -7.28 17.58
N ARG A 15 -2.33 -6.21 16.80
CA ARG A 15 -3.16 -5.05 17.18
C ARG A 15 -4.66 -5.31 16.97
N LEU A 16 -5.02 -6.11 15.97
CA LEU A 16 -6.40 -6.47 15.66
C LEU A 16 -6.46 -7.93 15.17
N PRO A 17 -6.64 -8.92 16.06
CA PRO A 17 -6.67 -10.32 15.69
C PRO A 17 -7.76 -10.63 14.65
N GLY A 18 -7.43 -11.46 13.64
CA GLY A 18 -8.37 -11.83 12.59
C GLY A 18 -8.84 -10.64 11.73
N LYS A 19 -8.04 -9.55 11.67
CA LYS A 19 -8.36 -8.28 10.98
C LYS A 19 -9.04 -8.44 9.61
N PRO A 20 -8.55 -9.28 8.66
CA PRO A 20 -9.23 -9.44 7.37
C PRO A 20 -10.68 -9.96 7.46
N LEU A 21 -11.03 -10.67 8.53
CA LEU A 21 -12.35 -11.26 8.77
C LEU A 21 -13.25 -10.43 9.68
N GLN A 22 -12.76 -9.30 10.19
CA GLN A 22 -13.58 -8.40 11.00
C GLN A 22 -14.78 -7.92 10.18
N ASP A 23 -15.97 -8.00 10.76
CA ASP A 23 -17.21 -7.57 10.10
C ASP A 23 -17.23 -6.06 9.94
N ILE A 24 -17.56 -5.60 8.74
CA ILE A 24 -17.88 -4.21 8.46
C ILE A 24 -19.25 -4.22 7.76
N ASN A 25 -20.28 -3.85 8.50
CA ASN A 25 -21.65 -3.71 8.00
C ASN A 25 -22.15 -4.96 7.24
N GLY A 26 -21.89 -6.16 7.78
CA GLY A 26 -22.40 -7.43 7.27
C GLY A 26 -21.50 -8.14 6.25
N LYS A 27 -20.31 -7.61 5.95
CA LYS A 27 -19.29 -8.28 5.12
C LYS A 27 -17.93 -8.25 5.81
N PRO A 28 -17.09 -9.29 5.66
CA PRO A 28 -15.70 -9.27 6.11
C PRO A 28 -14.92 -8.13 5.45
N MET A 29 -14.01 -7.50 6.18
CA MET A 29 -13.14 -6.42 5.69
C MET A 29 -12.46 -6.76 4.35
N ILE A 30 -11.92 -7.97 4.21
CA ILE A 30 -11.25 -8.39 2.97
C ILE A 30 -12.18 -8.39 1.74
N VAL A 31 -13.48 -8.62 1.94
CA VAL A 31 -14.47 -8.58 0.87
C VAL A 31 -14.75 -7.15 0.42
N HIS A 32 -14.73 -6.17 1.33
CA HIS A 32 -14.81 -4.75 0.94
C HIS A 32 -13.62 -4.34 0.07
N VAL A 33 -12.39 -4.73 0.44
CA VAL A 33 -11.20 -4.44 -0.37
C VAL A 33 -11.28 -5.12 -1.75
N LEU A 34 -11.74 -6.37 -1.81
CA LEU A 34 -12.01 -7.08 -3.06
C LEU A 34 -12.99 -6.33 -3.95
N GLU A 35 -14.04 -5.74 -3.38
CA GLU A 35 -15.03 -4.92 -4.12
C GLU A 35 -14.41 -3.64 -4.67
N ARG A 36 -13.60 -2.92 -3.88
CA ARG A 36 -12.85 -1.74 -4.37
C ARG A 36 -11.89 -2.10 -5.51
N ALA A 37 -11.23 -3.26 -5.43
CA ALA A 37 -10.38 -3.76 -6.50
C ALA A 37 -11.19 -4.08 -7.78
N ARG A 38 -12.40 -4.63 -7.68
CA ARG A 38 -13.31 -4.87 -8.83
C ARG A 38 -13.71 -3.56 -9.50
N GLU A 39 -14.07 -2.56 -8.71
CA GLU A 39 -14.45 -1.22 -9.20
C GLU A 39 -13.31 -0.50 -9.94
N SER A 40 -12.04 -0.83 -9.64
CA SER A 40 -10.89 -0.24 -10.33
C SER A 40 -10.76 -0.64 -11.81
N GLY A 41 -11.46 -1.70 -12.22
CA GLY A 41 -11.37 -2.28 -13.57
C GLY A 41 -10.13 -3.16 -13.78
N ALA A 42 -9.58 -3.74 -12.72
CA ALA A 42 -8.52 -4.74 -12.79
C ALA A 42 -8.98 -5.96 -13.60
N GLU A 43 -8.10 -6.52 -14.44
CA GLU A 43 -8.43 -7.70 -15.27
C GLU A 43 -8.51 -8.97 -14.43
N ARG A 44 -7.68 -9.06 -13.39
CA ARG A 44 -7.65 -10.17 -12.44
C ARG A 44 -7.36 -9.64 -11.05
N ILE A 45 -8.00 -10.22 -10.05
CA ILE A 45 -7.86 -9.81 -8.65
C ILE A 45 -7.65 -11.05 -7.81
N ILE A 46 -6.53 -11.10 -7.09
CA ILE A 46 -6.12 -12.27 -6.31
C ILE A 46 -5.94 -11.84 -4.86
N VAL A 47 -6.64 -12.50 -3.93
CA VAL A 47 -6.35 -12.37 -2.50
C VAL A 47 -5.26 -13.36 -2.12
N ALA A 48 -4.16 -12.87 -1.57
CA ALA A 48 -3.03 -13.68 -1.15
C ALA A 48 -3.06 -13.86 0.38
N THR A 49 -3.38 -15.06 0.84
CA THR A 49 -3.56 -15.36 2.27
C THR A 49 -2.80 -16.62 2.68
N ASP A 50 -2.55 -16.77 3.98
CA ASP A 50 -2.00 -17.96 4.62
C ASP A 50 -3.02 -18.71 5.48
N HIS A 51 -4.29 -18.28 5.47
CA HIS A 51 -5.32 -18.78 6.37
C HIS A 51 -6.58 -19.22 5.64
N ASP A 52 -7.02 -20.45 5.92
CA ASP A 52 -8.16 -21.09 5.25
C ASP A 52 -9.47 -20.32 5.45
N ASP A 53 -9.72 -19.73 6.63
CA ASP A 53 -10.95 -18.96 6.86
C ASP A 53 -11.03 -17.68 6.02
N VAL A 54 -9.87 -17.06 5.75
CA VAL A 54 -9.79 -15.91 4.84
C VAL A 54 -10.05 -16.37 3.41
N ALA A 55 -9.47 -17.51 3.00
CA ALA A 55 -9.71 -18.10 1.70
C ALA A 55 -11.20 -18.39 1.49
N ARG A 56 -11.85 -19.09 2.43
CA ARG A 56 -13.27 -19.43 2.38
C ARG A 56 -14.17 -18.19 2.29
N ALA A 57 -13.87 -17.13 3.05
CA ALA A 57 -14.63 -15.89 2.99
C ALA A 57 -14.53 -15.20 1.62
N VAL A 58 -13.35 -15.21 1.01
CA VAL A 58 -13.11 -14.63 -0.32
C VAL A 58 -13.78 -15.46 -1.41
N GLU A 59 -13.63 -16.79 -1.38
CA GLU A 59 -14.26 -17.71 -2.32
C GLU A 59 -15.79 -17.63 -2.27
N ALA A 60 -16.36 -17.52 -1.05
CA ALA A 60 -17.80 -17.31 -0.86
C ALA A 60 -18.29 -15.99 -1.48
N ALA A 61 -17.43 -14.97 -1.56
CA ALA A 61 -17.69 -13.71 -2.26
C ALA A 61 -17.35 -13.75 -3.77
N GLY A 62 -17.03 -14.93 -4.31
CA GLY A 62 -16.63 -15.13 -5.71
C GLY A 62 -15.28 -14.51 -6.06
N GLY A 63 -14.39 -14.34 -5.09
CA GLY A 63 -13.02 -13.87 -5.30
C GLY A 63 -12.05 -15.01 -5.58
N GLU A 64 -10.96 -14.71 -6.28
CA GLU A 64 -9.85 -15.64 -6.48
C GLU A 64 -8.89 -15.57 -5.30
N VAL A 65 -8.41 -16.74 -4.85
CA VAL A 65 -7.47 -16.85 -3.74
C VAL A 65 -6.18 -17.54 -4.18
N CYS A 66 -5.05 -17.03 -3.70
CA CYS A 66 -3.78 -17.73 -3.74
C CYS A 66 -3.30 -18.00 -2.31
N MET A 67 -3.26 -19.28 -1.92
CA MET A 67 -2.63 -19.67 -0.66
C MET A 67 -1.13 -19.42 -0.76
N THR A 68 -0.57 -18.76 0.25
CA THR A 68 0.83 -18.36 0.34
C THR A 68 1.42 -18.81 1.67
N ARG A 69 2.75 -18.89 1.75
CA ARG A 69 3.43 -19.38 2.95
C ARG A 69 3.20 -18.46 4.15
N VAL A 70 3.19 -19.06 5.34
CA VAL A 70 3.04 -18.38 6.63
C VAL A 70 4.29 -17.61 7.06
N ASP A 71 5.46 -17.93 6.51
CA ASP A 71 6.77 -17.45 6.97
C ASP A 71 7.28 -16.20 6.22
N HIS A 72 6.48 -15.63 5.31
CA HIS A 72 6.81 -14.37 4.66
C HIS A 72 6.94 -13.25 5.69
N GLN A 73 8.01 -12.47 5.60
CA GLN A 73 8.25 -11.35 6.51
C GLN A 73 7.56 -10.07 6.05
N SER A 74 7.25 -9.96 4.75
CA SER A 74 6.69 -8.73 4.16
C SER A 74 5.51 -8.96 3.20
N GLY A 75 4.76 -7.88 2.91
CA GLY A 75 3.71 -7.92 1.89
C GLY A 75 4.30 -8.21 0.50
N THR A 76 5.46 -7.62 0.20
CA THR A 76 6.12 -7.74 -1.10
C THR A 76 6.64 -9.17 -1.36
N GLU A 77 7.16 -9.87 -0.36
CA GLU A 77 7.54 -11.29 -0.48
C GLU A 77 6.34 -12.20 -0.78
N ARG A 78 5.19 -11.92 -0.17
CA ARG A 78 3.94 -12.64 -0.44
C ARG A 78 3.50 -12.44 -1.89
N LEU A 79 3.61 -11.22 -2.39
CA LEU A 79 3.34 -10.91 -3.81
C LEU A 79 4.24 -11.71 -4.75
N ALA A 80 5.53 -11.86 -4.42
CA ALA A 80 6.46 -12.64 -5.25
C ALA A 80 6.01 -14.10 -5.39
N GLU A 81 5.55 -14.74 -4.31
CA GLU A 81 5.02 -16.10 -4.39
C GLU A 81 3.80 -16.19 -5.32
N VAL A 82 2.87 -15.24 -5.26
CA VAL A 82 1.70 -15.20 -6.15
C VAL A 82 2.13 -15.02 -7.60
N VAL A 83 3.11 -14.13 -7.85
CA VAL A 83 3.67 -13.87 -9.17
C VAL A 83 4.30 -15.12 -9.78
N GLU A 84 5.05 -15.89 -8.99
CA GLU A 84 5.62 -17.18 -9.40
C GLU A 84 4.52 -18.23 -9.68
N LYS A 85 3.58 -18.42 -8.74
CA LYS A 85 2.51 -19.42 -8.89
C LYS A 85 1.60 -19.16 -10.08
N CYS A 86 1.33 -17.90 -10.40
CA CYS A 86 0.48 -17.52 -11.52
C CYS A 86 1.23 -17.44 -12.85
N GLY A 87 2.57 -17.53 -12.86
CA GLY A 87 3.38 -17.46 -14.07
C GLY A 87 3.26 -16.15 -14.84
N PHE A 88 3.09 -15.01 -14.13
CA PHE A 88 2.96 -13.71 -14.81
C PHE A 88 4.25 -13.35 -15.56
N SER A 89 4.11 -12.83 -16.79
CA SER A 89 5.24 -12.30 -17.56
C SER A 89 5.84 -11.09 -16.85
N ASP A 90 7.14 -10.84 -17.03
CA ASP A 90 7.85 -9.77 -16.33
C ASP A 90 7.22 -8.38 -16.50
N ASP A 91 6.62 -8.12 -17.65
CA ASP A 91 6.00 -6.83 -17.99
C ASP A 91 4.61 -6.62 -17.38
N THR A 92 4.03 -7.64 -16.75
CA THR A 92 2.69 -7.58 -16.16
C THR A 92 2.66 -6.53 -15.05
N VAL A 93 1.70 -5.62 -15.13
CA VAL A 93 1.47 -4.61 -14.10
C VAL A 93 0.68 -5.22 -12.95
N ILE A 94 1.29 -5.22 -11.77
CA ILE A 94 0.72 -5.69 -10.51
C ILE A 94 0.48 -4.49 -9.60
N VAL A 95 -0.75 -4.31 -9.12
CA VAL A 95 -1.09 -3.34 -8.09
C VAL A 95 -1.29 -4.06 -6.76
N ASN A 96 -0.48 -3.71 -5.78
CA ASN A 96 -0.59 -4.14 -4.39
C ASN A 96 -1.58 -3.24 -3.66
N VAL A 97 -2.75 -3.78 -3.33
CA VAL A 97 -3.76 -3.10 -2.50
C VAL A 97 -3.79 -3.79 -1.15
N GLN A 98 -3.48 -3.07 -0.07
CA GLN A 98 -3.43 -3.70 1.25
C GLN A 98 -4.82 -4.22 1.68
N GLY A 99 -4.86 -5.39 2.32
CA GLY A 99 -6.10 -6.04 2.78
C GLY A 99 -6.83 -5.32 3.92
N ASP A 100 -6.31 -4.18 4.36
CA ASP A 100 -6.80 -3.37 5.47
C ASP A 100 -7.28 -1.97 5.08
N GLU A 101 -7.41 -1.73 3.77
CA GLU A 101 -7.86 -0.47 3.20
C GLU A 101 -9.26 -0.63 2.56
N PRO A 102 -10.32 -0.96 3.33
CA PRO A 102 -11.66 -1.26 2.79
C PRO A 102 -12.33 -0.07 2.09
N MET A 103 -11.84 1.14 2.38
CA MET A 103 -12.32 2.41 1.83
C MET A 103 -11.40 2.98 0.74
N ILE A 104 -10.48 2.17 0.20
CA ILE A 104 -9.58 2.65 -0.84
C ILE A 104 -10.36 3.02 -2.12
N PRO A 105 -10.21 4.24 -2.66
CA PRO A 105 -10.91 4.62 -3.89
C PRO A 105 -10.40 3.83 -5.10
N ALA A 106 -11.33 3.27 -5.87
CA ALA A 106 -11.02 2.57 -7.12
C ALA A 106 -10.19 3.42 -8.10
N VAL A 107 -10.42 4.74 -8.11
CA VAL A 107 -9.71 5.69 -8.96
C VAL A 107 -8.21 5.73 -8.68
N ILE A 108 -7.78 5.55 -7.42
CA ILE A 108 -6.35 5.58 -7.07
C ILE A 108 -5.64 4.26 -7.34
N ILE A 109 -6.35 3.13 -7.25
CA ILE A 109 -5.85 1.82 -7.70
C ILE A 109 -5.49 1.90 -9.18
N ARG A 110 -6.41 2.41 -9.99
CA ARG A 110 -6.20 2.61 -11.42
C ARG A 110 -5.11 3.63 -11.70
N GLN A 111 -5.06 4.74 -10.96
CA GLN A 111 -4.04 5.79 -11.11
C GLN A 111 -2.62 5.22 -10.94
N VAL A 112 -2.39 4.40 -9.93
CA VAL A 112 -1.08 3.75 -9.70
C VAL A 112 -0.66 2.89 -10.90
N ALA A 113 -1.59 2.08 -11.42
CA ALA A 113 -1.32 1.26 -12.60
C ALA A 113 -0.97 2.12 -13.82
N GLU A 114 -1.76 3.18 -14.07
CA GLU A 114 -1.57 4.10 -15.20
C GLU A 114 -0.22 4.81 -15.11
N ASN A 115 0.16 5.30 -13.92
CA ASN A 115 1.44 5.93 -13.67
C ASN A 115 2.63 5.01 -14.00
N LEU A 116 2.54 3.74 -13.60
CA LEU A 116 3.58 2.75 -13.87
C LEU A 116 3.65 2.42 -15.37
N ALA A 117 2.51 2.28 -16.05
CA ALA A 117 2.47 1.95 -17.47
C ALA A 117 3.03 3.07 -18.36
N GLN A 118 2.87 4.33 -17.96
CA GLN A 118 3.33 5.51 -18.71
C GLN A 118 4.83 5.81 -18.50
N ARG A 119 5.49 5.15 -17.55
CA ARG A 119 6.88 5.44 -17.19
C ARG A 119 7.75 4.20 -17.28
N GLN A 120 9.02 4.39 -17.64
CA GLN A 120 10.03 3.34 -17.56
C GLN A 120 10.57 3.25 -16.12
N VAL A 121 9.70 2.86 -15.19
CA VAL A 121 10.05 2.67 -13.78
C VAL A 121 9.56 1.30 -13.32
N GLY A 122 10.29 0.68 -12.38
CA GLY A 122 9.94 -0.63 -11.83
C GLY A 122 8.82 -0.58 -10.79
N MET A 123 8.62 0.59 -10.17
CA MET A 123 7.70 0.80 -9.06
C MET A 123 7.07 2.20 -9.07
N ALA A 124 5.79 2.28 -8.74
CA ALA A 124 5.05 3.51 -8.56
C ALA A 124 4.19 3.47 -7.29
N THR A 125 3.92 4.62 -6.70
CA THR A 125 3.02 4.79 -5.53
C THR A 125 2.34 6.15 -5.58
N LEU A 126 1.57 6.49 -4.54
CA LEU A 126 0.88 7.77 -4.39
C LEU A 126 1.18 8.41 -3.04
N ALA A 127 0.91 9.71 -2.98
CA ALA A 127 0.89 10.47 -1.75
C ALA A 127 -0.34 11.39 -1.69
N ALA A 128 -0.71 11.80 -0.48
CA ALA A 128 -1.73 12.81 -0.21
C ALA A 128 -1.10 14.03 0.49
N PRO A 129 -1.55 15.26 0.21
CA PRO A 129 -1.10 16.43 0.96
C PRO A 129 -1.45 16.31 2.44
N ILE A 130 -0.55 16.78 3.31
CA ILE A 130 -0.81 16.93 4.75
C ILE A 130 -1.18 18.39 5.03
N HIS A 131 -2.29 18.61 5.71
CA HIS A 131 -2.81 19.95 6.01
C HIS A 131 -2.66 20.36 7.49
N GLY A 132 -2.30 19.42 8.37
CA GLY A 132 -2.23 19.64 9.81
C GLY A 132 -0.87 19.30 10.39
N ALA A 133 -0.45 20.05 11.41
CA ALA A 133 0.79 19.79 12.12
C ALA A 133 0.78 18.42 12.82
N GLU A 134 -0.36 18.02 13.39
CA GLU A 134 -0.51 16.73 14.05
C GLU A 134 -0.09 15.56 13.15
N GLU A 135 -0.61 15.50 11.93
CA GLU A 135 -0.25 14.46 10.96
C GLU A 135 1.20 14.60 10.47
N ALA A 136 1.69 15.83 10.24
CA ALA A 136 3.06 16.05 9.77
C ALA A 136 4.12 15.56 10.78
N PHE A 137 3.85 15.71 12.08
CA PHE A 137 4.74 15.27 13.17
C PHE A 137 4.41 13.85 13.68
N ASN A 138 3.33 13.22 13.21
CA ASN A 138 2.99 11.84 13.54
C ASN A 138 3.93 10.84 12.81
N PRO A 139 4.70 10.00 13.52
CA PRO A 139 5.60 9.03 12.90
C PRO A 139 4.88 7.85 12.20
N ASN A 140 3.57 7.69 12.44
CA ASN A 140 2.75 6.71 11.73
C ASN A 140 2.32 7.22 10.35
N ALA A 141 2.24 8.54 10.15
CA ALA A 141 2.09 9.14 8.84
C ALA A 141 3.47 9.22 8.18
N VAL A 142 3.76 8.31 7.24
CA VAL A 142 5.04 8.30 6.51
C VAL A 142 5.09 9.49 5.57
N LYS A 143 6.13 10.32 5.68
CA LYS A 143 6.35 11.45 4.78
C LYS A 143 7.18 11.00 3.58
N VAL A 144 6.95 11.65 2.45
CA VAL A 144 7.76 11.47 1.23
C VAL A 144 8.17 12.82 0.66
N VAL A 145 9.41 12.91 0.19
CA VAL A 145 9.92 14.06 -0.55
C VAL A 145 10.31 13.64 -1.96
N LEU A 146 10.01 14.51 -2.94
CA LEU A 146 10.12 14.19 -4.36
C LEU A 146 11.18 15.05 -5.05
N ASP A 147 11.74 14.52 -6.13
CA ASP A 147 12.48 15.31 -7.11
C ASP A 147 11.53 16.06 -8.06
N ALA A 148 12.10 16.86 -8.98
CA ALA A 148 11.33 17.65 -9.92
C ALA A 148 10.53 16.82 -10.96
N GLU A 149 10.87 15.53 -11.15
CA GLU A 149 10.20 14.63 -12.08
C GLU A 149 9.14 13.75 -11.40
N GLY A 150 8.99 13.88 -10.08
CA GLY A 150 8.06 13.11 -9.27
C GLY A 150 8.60 11.75 -8.82
N TYR A 151 9.92 11.56 -8.76
CA TYR A 151 10.50 10.39 -8.12
C TYR A 151 10.76 10.65 -6.64
N ALA A 152 10.52 9.64 -5.80
CA ALA A 152 10.84 9.73 -4.38
C ALA A 152 12.36 9.87 -4.19
N LEU A 153 12.76 10.93 -3.49
CA LEU A 153 14.12 11.07 -2.97
C LEU A 153 14.27 10.26 -1.68
N TYR A 154 13.27 10.32 -0.80
CA TYR A 154 13.28 9.57 0.46
C TYR A 154 11.87 9.45 1.07
N PHE A 155 11.64 8.36 1.80
CA PHE A 155 10.48 8.16 2.68
C PHE A 155 10.96 8.14 4.13
N SER A 156 10.24 8.77 5.05
CA SER A 156 10.64 8.78 6.45
C SER A 156 9.46 8.92 7.40
N ARG A 157 9.58 8.35 8.59
CA ARG A 157 8.71 8.66 9.72
C ARG A 157 9.02 10.04 10.31
N ALA A 158 10.24 10.55 10.11
CA ALA A 158 10.61 11.91 10.47
C ALA A 158 9.85 12.95 9.62
N THR A 159 9.72 14.17 10.16
CA THR A 159 9.05 15.28 9.48
C THR A 159 9.95 15.86 8.38
N ILE A 160 9.71 15.43 7.14
CA ILE A 160 10.42 15.88 5.93
C ILE A 160 9.44 16.46 4.90
N PRO A 161 9.78 17.58 4.22
CA PRO A 161 10.99 18.38 4.43
C PRO A 161 10.93 19.18 5.73
N TRP A 162 12.09 19.41 6.37
CA TRP A 162 12.15 20.21 7.58
C TRP A 162 12.13 21.71 7.24
N ASP A 163 11.06 22.41 7.64
CA ASP A 163 10.97 23.86 7.51
C ASP A 163 11.81 24.54 8.62
N ARG A 164 13.07 24.84 8.27
CA ARG A 164 14.07 25.41 9.19
C ARG A 164 13.54 26.61 9.95
N ASP A 165 12.96 27.58 9.24
CA ASP A 165 12.62 28.89 9.82
C ASP A 165 11.31 28.84 10.59
N ARG A 166 10.34 28.03 10.14
CA ARG A 166 9.07 27.83 10.85
C ARG A 166 9.26 27.03 12.12
N PHE A 167 9.91 25.86 12.03
CA PHE A 167 10.03 24.94 13.16
C PHE A 167 11.07 25.36 14.20
N ALA A 168 11.93 26.34 13.87
CA ALA A 168 12.73 27.05 14.86
C ALA A 168 11.86 27.92 15.80
N LYS A 169 10.67 28.35 15.36
CA LYS A 169 9.74 29.19 16.14
C LYS A 169 8.66 28.38 16.85
N SER A 170 7.94 27.54 16.11
CA SER A 170 6.86 26.70 16.64
C SER A 170 6.58 25.51 15.71
N ARG A 171 6.04 24.44 16.26
CA ARG A 171 5.61 23.23 15.54
C ARG A 171 4.09 23.12 15.42
N GLU A 172 3.35 24.15 15.80
CA GLU A 172 1.88 24.15 15.77
C GLU A 172 1.30 24.35 14.37
N THR A 173 2.08 24.87 13.43
CA THR A 173 1.66 25.06 12.03
C THR A 173 2.66 24.44 11.07
N VAL A 174 2.16 24.06 9.90
CA VAL A 174 2.95 23.53 8.77
C VAL A 174 2.64 24.32 7.50
N GLY A 175 3.51 24.24 6.51
CA GLY A 175 3.23 24.75 5.15
C GLY A 175 2.63 23.67 4.24
N ASP A 176 2.37 24.04 2.98
CA ASP A 176 1.70 23.19 2.00
C ASP A 176 2.64 22.24 1.23
N THR A 177 3.77 21.86 1.82
CA THR A 177 4.82 21.06 1.15
C THR A 177 4.87 19.60 1.59
N PHE A 178 4.12 19.22 2.63
CA PHE A 178 4.16 17.88 3.17
C PHE A 178 3.28 16.92 2.38
N LEU A 179 3.84 15.73 2.12
CA LEU A 179 3.15 14.63 1.46
C LEU A 179 3.18 13.40 2.35
N ARG A 180 2.00 12.87 2.68
CA ARG A 180 1.83 11.56 3.30
C ARG A 180 1.85 10.49 2.22
N HIS A 181 2.77 9.54 2.32
CA HIS A 181 2.79 8.35 1.48
C HIS A 181 1.56 7.46 1.74
N LEU A 182 0.95 6.95 0.67
CA LEU A 182 -0.16 6.00 0.72
C LEU A 182 0.35 4.59 0.43
N GLY A 183 -0.05 3.61 1.25
CA GLY A 183 0.42 2.21 1.19
C GLY A 183 0.01 1.39 -0.03
N ILE A 184 -0.29 2.03 -1.16
CA ILE A 184 -0.63 1.39 -2.43
C ILE A 184 0.57 1.45 -3.38
N TYR A 185 0.84 0.35 -4.06
CA TYR A 185 1.99 0.25 -4.94
C TYR A 185 1.66 -0.42 -6.26
N GLY A 186 2.28 0.05 -7.33
CA GLY A 186 2.27 -0.57 -8.65
C GLY A 186 3.66 -1.07 -8.96
N TYR A 187 3.77 -2.30 -9.43
CA TYR A 187 5.02 -2.93 -9.81
C TYR A 187 4.91 -3.62 -11.15
N ARG A 188 6.04 -3.82 -11.81
CA ARG A 188 6.15 -4.87 -12.83
C ARG A 188 6.42 -6.20 -12.14
N ALA A 189 5.83 -7.30 -12.61
CA ALA A 189 6.05 -8.62 -12.03
C ALA A 189 7.54 -9.00 -11.98
N GLY A 190 8.31 -8.68 -13.02
CA GLY A 190 9.75 -8.89 -13.04
C GLY A 190 10.51 -8.04 -12.00
N PHE A 191 9.98 -6.86 -11.68
CA PHE A 191 10.53 -6.02 -10.61
C PHE A 191 10.28 -6.62 -9.23
N ILE A 192 9.12 -7.25 -8.99
CA ILE A 192 8.85 -7.97 -7.73
C ILE A 192 9.86 -9.12 -7.54
N ARG A 193 10.15 -9.89 -8.59
CA ARG A 193 11.16 -10.96 -8.57
C ARG A 193 12.55 -10.43 -8.23
N ARG A 194 12.93 -9.29 -8.81
CA ARG A 194 14.19 -8.62 -8.52
C ARG A 194 14.24 -8.06 -7.09
N TYR A 195 13.13 -7.52 -6.58
CA TYR A 195 13.04 -6.99 -5.23
C TYR A 195 13.35 -8.05 -4.17
N VAL A 196 12.80 -9.26 -4.32
CA VAL A 196 13.00 -10.35 -3.35
C VAL A 196 14.37 -11.01 -3.44
N SER A 197 15.13 -10.79 -4.52
CA SER A 197 16.52 -11.29 -4.64
C SER A 197 17.53 -10.36 -3.96
N TRP A 198 17.15 -9.13 -3.64
CA TRP A 198 17.98 -8.21 -2.88
C TRP A 198 18.02 -8.55 -1.40
N GLN A 199 19.16 -8.27 -0.78
CA GLN A 199 19.27 -8.32 0.68
C GLN A 199 18.47 -7.16 1.30
N PRO A 200 17.88 -7.36 2.48
CA PRO A 200 17.32 -6.27 3.26
C PRO A 200 18.35 -5.15 3.47
N SER A 201 17.94 -3.90 3.25
CA SER A 201 18.77 -2.73 3.51
C SER A 201 18.80 -2.41 5.02
N PRO A 202 19.86 -1.76 5.53
CA PRO A 202 19.82 -1.23 6.89
C PRO A 202 18.70 -0.19 7.09
N LEU A 203 18.41 0.64 6.07
CA LEU A 203 17.42 1.72 6.16
C LEU A 203 15.98 1.20 6.33
N GLU A 204 15.58 0.17 5.59
CA GLU A 204 14.22 -0.38 5.73
C GLU A 204 13.96 -0.95 7.12
N ASN A 205 15.00 -1.48 7.78
CA ASN A 205 14.91 -2.05 9.13
C ASN A 205 14.90 -0.97 10.22
N ILE A 206 15.57 0.17 9.99
CA ILE A 206 15.56 1.31 10.93
C ILE A 206 14.22 2.03 10.87
N GLU A 207 13.76 2.38 9.66
CA GLU A 207 12.51 3.12 9.46
C GLU A 207 11.28 2.21 9.49
N MET A 208 11.45 0.89 9.42
CA MET A 208 10.35 -0.07 9.21
C MET A 208 9.52 0.30 7.98
N LEU A 209 10.21 0.51 6.84
CA LEU A 209 9.65 0.94 5.55
C LEU A 209 10.28 0.15 4.39
N GLU A 210 9.57 -0.87 3.91
CA GLU A 210 10.01 -1.81 2.85
C GLU A 210 10.51 -1.11 1.58
N GLN A 211 9.82 -0.03 1.16
CA GLN A 211 10.14 0.68 -0.07
C GLN A 211 11.53 1.35 -0.05
N LEU A 212 12.16 1.50 1.12
CA LEU A 212 13.53 2.01 1.21
C LEU A 212 14.56 1.04 0.62
N ARG A 213 14.26 -0.26 0.51
CA ARG A 213 15.12 -1.23 -0.18
C ARG A 213 15.37 -0.79 -1.62
N VAL A 214 14.32 -0.35 -2.32
CA VAL A 214 14.39 0.08 -3.71
C VAL A 214 15.33 1.27 -3.87
N LEU A 215 15.16 2.29 -3.02
CA LEU A 215 16.01 3.49 -3.05
C LEU A 215 17.47 3.15 -2.70
N TRP A 216 17.68 2.25 -1.72
CA TRP A 216 19.01 1.78 -1.32
C TRP A 216 19.79 1.14 -2.48
N TYR A 217 19.11 0.36 -3.32
CA TYR A 217 19.72 -0.27 -4.50
C TYR A 217 19.79 0.65 -5.73
N GLY A 218 19.52 1.94 -5.58
CA GLY A 218 19.66 2.96 -6.63
C GLY A 218 18.53 2.97 -7.66
N GLU A 219 17.42 2.30 -7.36
CA GLU A 219 16.26 2.22 -8.23
C GLU A 219 15.26 3.34 -7.91
N LYS A 220 14.52 3.78 -8.92
CA LYS A 220 13.55 4.88 -8.78
C LYS A 220 12.17 4.38 -8.37
N ILE A 221 11.47 5.16 -7.56
CA ILE A 221 10.03 5.00 -7.27
C ILE A 221 9.33 6.26 -7.74
N HIS A 222 8.39 6.14 -8.69
CA HIS A 222 7.56 7.29 -9.07
C HIS A 222 6.43 7.49 -8.06
N VAL A 223 6.17 8.75 -7.69
CA VAL A 223 5.11 9.14 -6.76
C VAL A 223 4.28 10.24 -7.41
N ALA A 224 2.97 10.06 -7.46
CA ALA A 224 2.04 11.13 -7.82
C ALA A 224 1.15 11.51 -6.64
N VAL A 225 0.60 12.71 -6.67
CA VAL A 225 -0.48 13.09 -5.75
C VAL A 225 -1.73 12.30 -6.12
N ALA A 226 -2.36 11.68 -5.12
CA ALA A 226 -3.58 10.89 -5.28
C ALA A 226 -4.72 11.76 -5.82
N LYS A 227 -5.46 11.26 -6.82
CA LYS A 227 -6.66 11.93 -7.35
C LYS A 227 -7.77 12.04 -6.30
N GLU A 228 -7.80 11.11 -5.36
CA GLU A 228 -8.71 11.07 -4.23
C GLU A 228 -7.95 10.57 -3.00
N VAL A 229 -8.17 11.19 -1.85
CA VAL A 229 -7.52 10.77 -0.61
C VAL A 229 -8.30 9.59 -0.04
N PRO A 230 -7.68 8.42 0.17
CA PRO A 230 -8.38 7.29 0.76
C PRO A 230 -8.84 7.62 2.19
N GLY A 231 -9.92 6.96 2.61
CA GLY A 231 -10.38 6.98 3.99
C GLY A 231 -9.37 6.36 4.96
N THR A 232 -9.80 6.13 6.20
CA THR A 232 -8.94 5.52 7.22
C THR A 232 -8.74 4.02 6.95
N GLY A 233 -7.48 3.59 6.83
CA GLY A 233 -7.11 2.17 6.89
C GLY A 233 -7.28 1.60 8.30
N VAL A 234 -7.53 0.30 8.42
CA VAL A 234 -7.92 -0.31 9.71
C VAL A 234 -6.74 -1.00 10.37
N ASP A 235 -6.12 -0.40 11.37
CA ASP A 235 -5.00 -1.01 12.11
C ASP A 235 -5.35 -1.37 13.56
N THR A 236 -6.33 -0.68 14.12
CA THR A 236 -6.79 -0.79 15.50
C THR A 236 -8.30 -1.05 15.56
N ALA A 237 -8.80 -1.36 16.77
CA ALA A 237 -10.24 -1.45 16.99
C ALA A 237 -10.94 -0.08 16.80
N GLU A 238 -10.26 1.01 17.12
CA GLU A 238 -10.78 2.38 16.94
C GLU A 238 -10.95 2.72 15.46
N ASP A 239 -9.97 2.36 14.63
CA ASP A 239 -10.06 2.52 13.17
C ASP A 239 -11.23 1.70 12.61
N LEU A 240 -11.42 0.46 13.10
CA LEU A 240 -12.51 -0.41 12.66
C LEU A 240 -13.89 0.22 12.94
N GLU A 241 -14.09 0.78 14.14
CA GLU A 241 -15.33 1.49 14.47
C GLU A 241 -15.54 2.74 13.62
N ARG A 242 -14.47 3.49 13.36
CA ARG A 242 -14.52 4.65 12.47
C ARG A 242 -14.96 4.24 11.05
N VAL A 243 -14.33 3.21 10.49
CA VAL A 243 -14.70 2.68 9.16
C VAL A 243 -16.13 2.14 9.15
N ARG A 244 -16.58 1.42 10.19
CA ARG A 244 -17.98 0.98 10.32
C ARG A 244 -18.95 2.15 10.27
N ALA A 245 -18.62 3.26 10.91
CA ALA A 245 -19.45 4.47 10.91
C ALA A 245 -19.44 5.21 9.56
N GLU A 246 -18.28 5.30 8.91
CA GLU A 246 -18.14 6.00 7.61
C GLU A 246 -18.72 5.20 6.43
N MET A 247 -18.80 3.87 6.52
CA MET A 247 -19.34 2.98 5.48
C MET A 247 -20.82 2.60 5.67
N ARG A 248 -21.53 3.23 6.62
CA ARG A 248 -22.99 3.04 6.82
C ARG A 248 -23.79 3.83 5.82
#